data_AF-A0A015J5K0-F1
#
_entry.id   AF-A0A015J5K0-F1
#
_cell.length_a   1.000
_cell.length_b   1.000
_cell.length_c   1.000
_cell.angle_alpha   90.00
_cell.angle_beta   90.00
_cell.angle_gamma   90.00
#
_symmetry.space_group_name_H-M   'P 1'
#
loop_
_entity.id
_entity.type
_entity.pdbx_description
1 polymer ?
#
loop_
_entity_poly.entity_id
_entity_poly.type
_entity_poly.pdbx_seq_one_letter_code
_entity_poly.pdbx_strand_id
1 'polypeptide(L)'
;MVTSQTISNCWKKTGILPQSDEFEELSDDNDSVLSDSFDIEINELEVLISQFPKSDLNTYEYLHIEDEIPEGGLTDHEIVDTIRNANREEENVVDEIELTHIIEKISPTEVEKTIDKTIRFLYEQGPEFGKVNKELKILRRLHKKVKVLIVKNLKQVDLHYFRYDNVI
;
A
#
# COMPACT_ATOMS: atom_id res chain seq x y z
N MET A 1 -0.32 10.88 39.72
CA MET A 1 0.63 10.06 38.94
C MET A 1 0.15 8.62 38.99
N VAL A 2 0.02 7.94 37.85
CA VAL A 2 -0.50 6.56 37.79
C VAL A 2 0.66 5.61 38.09
N THR A 3 0.46 4.64 38.98
CA THR A 3 1.51 3.67 39.32
C THR A 3 1.66 2.62 38.22
N SER A 4 2.86 2.07 38.05
CA SER A 4 3.10 0.97 37.10
C SER A 4 2.18 -0.23 37.34
N GLN A 5 1.78 -0.46 38.60
CA GLN A 5 0.81 -1.50 38.96
C GLN A 5 -0.58 -1.22 38.37
N THR A 6 -1.01 0.05 38.41
CA THR A 6 -2.30 0.45 37.82
C THR A 6 -2.30 0.25 36.31
N ILE A 7 -1.19 0.56 35.63
CA ILE A 7 -1.05 0.35 34.18
C ILE A 7 -1.07 -1.14 33.84
N SER A 8 -0.29 -1.95 34.56
CA SER A 8 -0.24 -3.40 34.38
C SER A 8 -1.62 -4.03 34.57
N ASN A 9 -2.34 -3.64 35.61
CA ASN A 9 -3.69 -4.14 35.88
C ASN A 9 -4.69 -3.74 34.78
N CYS A 10 -4.59 -2.52 34.26
CA CYS A 10 -5.42 -2.07 33.15
C CYS A 10 -5.15 -2.89 31.88
N TRP A 11 -3.88 -3.13 31.53
CA TRP A 11 -3.50 -3.92 30.36
C TRP A 11 -3.90 -5.39 30.47
N LYS A 12 -3.78 -5.98 31.66
CA LYS A 12 -4.31 -7.33 31.93
C LYS A 12 -5.82 -7.38 31.76
N LYS A 13 -6.55 -6.39 32.29
CA LYS A 13 -8.02 -6.32 32.19
C LYS A 13 -8.50 -6.14 30.75
N THR A 14 -7.75 -5.42 29.92
CA THR A 14 -8.08 -5.23 28.50
C THR A 14 -7.56 -6.35 27.59
N GLY A 15 -6.90 -7.38 28.14
CA GLY A 15 -6.33 -8.47 27.35
C GLY A 15 -5.13 -8.05 26.48
N ILE A 16 -4.50 -6.92 26.77
CA ILE A 16 -3.27 -6.46 26.09
C ILE A 16 -2.08 -7.28 26.56
N LEU A 17 -2.06 -7.66 27.85
CA LEU A 17 -1.07 -8.60 28.36
C LEU A 17 -1.62 -10.03 28.27
N PRO A 18 -0.83 -10.99 27.77
CA PRO A 18 -1.19 -12.40 27.79
C PRO A 18 -1.47 -12.83 29.23
N GLN A 19 -2.56 -13.58 29.42
CA GLN A 19 -2.86 -14.19 30.71
C GLN A 19 -1.79 -15.25 30.93
N SER A 20 -1.04 -15.10 32.02
CA SER A 20 -0.02 -16.06 32.43
C SER A 20 -0.72 -17.31 32.95
N ASP A 21 -1.29 -18.08 32.03
CA ASP A 21 -1.56 -19.48 32.27
C ASP A 21 -0.26 -20.23 31.99
N GLU A 22 -0.02 -21.22 32.85
CA GLU A 22 1.19 -22.00 33.03
C GLU A 22 1.86 -22.35 31.68
N PHE A 23 3.15 -22.03 31.57
CA PHE A 23 3.99 -22.55 30.49
C PHE A 23 3.99 -24.07 30.60
N GLU A 24 3.16 -24.72 29.80
CA GLU A 24 3.32 -26.13 29.48
C GLU A 24 4.64 -26.23 28.72
N GLU A 25 5.60 -26.89 29.34
CA GLU A 25 6.95 -27.11 28.87
C GLU A 25 6.87 -27.95 27.58
N LEU A 26 6.76 -27.27 26.43
CA LEU A 26 6.83 -27.92 25.12
C LEU A 26 8.26 -28.43 24.93
N SER A 27 8.43 -29.74 25.11
CA SER A 27 9.65 -30.45 24.79
C SER A 27 10.07 -30.20 23.34
N ASP A 28 11.33 -29.87 23.18
CA ASP A 28 12.07 -29.48 21.97
C ASP A 28 12.30 -30.66 20.99
N ASP A 29 11.22 -31.36 20.61
CA ASP A 29 11.26 -32.56 19.75
C ASP A 29 10.48 -32.37 18.43
N ASN A 30 10.31 -31.13 17.97
CA ASN A 30 9.48 -30.82 16.79
C ASN A 30 10.23 -30.28 15.57
N ASP A 31 11.56 -30.44 15.51
CA ASP A 31 12.35 -30.07 14.33
C ASP A 31 12.32 -31.16 13.24
N SER A 32 11.82 -32.38 13.55
CA SER A 32 11.73 -33.48 12.59
C SER A 32 10.45 -33.45 11.72
N VAL A 33 9.39 -32.73 12.14
CA VAL A 33 8.08 -32.76 11.45
C VAL A 33 8.01 -31.73 10.32
N LEU A 34 8.85 -30.68 10.34
CA LEU A 34 8.86 -29.67 9.29
C LEU A 34 9.61 -30.14 8.03
N SER A 35 10.67 -30.95 8.16
CA SER A 35 11.46 -31.41 7.00
C SER A 35 10.62 -32.22 6.00
N ASP A 36 9.79 -33.13 6.49
CA ASP A 36 8.97 -34.01 5.64
C ASP A 36 7.85 -33.24 4.90
N SER A 37 7.38 -32.13 5.48
CA SER A 37 6.35 -31.27 4.86
C SER A 37 6.92 -30.48 3.67
N PHE A 38 8.14 -29.96 3.79
CA PHE A 38 8.78 -29.20 2.72
C PHE A 38 9.18 -30.10 1.53
N ASP A 39 9.61 -31.33 1.78
CA ASP A 39 9.98 -32.27 0.70
C ASP A 39 8.77 -32.72 -0.13
N ILE A 40 7.58 -32.86 0.49
CA ILE A 40 6.33 -33.15 -0.23
C ILE A 40 5.94 -31.95 -1.11
N GLU A 41 6.05 -30.72 -0.60
CA GLU A 41 5.72 -29.50 -1.34
C GLU A 41 6.64 -29.27 -2.56
N ILE A 42 7.93 -29.59 -2.45
CA ILE A 42 8.88 -29.48 -3.58
C ILE A 42 8.54 -30.47 -4.70
N ASN A 43 8.16 -31.70 -4.36
CA ASN A 43 7.79 -32.71 -5.36
C ASN A 43 6.51 -32.34 -6.12
N GLU A 44 5.53 -31.73 -5.44
CA GLU A 44 4.32 -31.23 -6.08
C GLU A 44 4.61 -30.05 -7.03
N LEU A 45 5.50 -29.14 -6.63
CA LEU A 45 5.94 -28.03 -7.47
C LEU A 45 6.68 -28.50 -8.73
N GLU A 46 7.52 -29.53 -8.64
CA GLU A 46 8.24 -30.09 -9.79
C GLU A 46 7.27 -30.60 -10.87
N VAL A 47 6.19 -31.27 -10.44
CA VAL A 47 5.14 -31.77 -11.33
C VAL A 47 4.37 -30.60 -11.97
N LEU A 48 4.10 -29.53 -11.24
CA LEU A 48 3.43 -28.34 -11.79
C LEU A 48 4.34 -27.57 -12.76
N ILE A 49 5.63 -27.46 -12.46
CA ILE A 49 6.61 -26.80 -13.33
C ILE A 49 6.75 -27.56 -14.65
N SER A 50 6.82 -28.89 -14.61
CA SER A 50 6.91 -29.73 -15.83
C SER A 50 5.73 -29.58 -16.82
N GLN A 51 4.60 -29.01 -16.38
CA GLN A 51 3.44 -28.76 -17.22
C GLN A 51 3.53 -27.45 -18.02
N PHE A 52 4.48 -26.56 -17.69
CA PHE A 52 4.66 -25.33 -18.44
C PHE A 52 5.34 -25.59 -19.80
N PRO A 53 4.87 -24.94 -20.87
CA PRO A 53 5.52 -25.08 -22.17
C PRO A 53 6.90 -24.42 -22.14
N LYS A 54 7.96 -25.23 -22.32
CA LYS A 54 9.38 -24.84 -22.39
C LYS A 54 10.10 -24.55 -21.07
N SER A 55 9.62 -25.04 -19.93
CA SER A 55 10.44 -25.01 -18.71
C SER A 55 11.31 -26.26 -18.65
N ASP A 56 12.59 -26.12 -19.01
CA ASP A 56 13.62 -27.13 -18.73
C ASP A 56 14.19 -26.98 -17.31
N LEU A 57 13.61 -26.08 -16.51
CA LEU A 57 14.05 -25.72 -15.17
C LEU A 57 13.44 -26.67 -14.13
N ASN A 58 14.26 -27.11 -13.18
CA ASN A 58 13.77 -27.79 -11.98
C ASN A 58 13.21 -26.79 -10.96
N THR A 59 12.52 -27.28 -9.92
CA THR A 59 11.88 -26.43 -8.90
C THR A 59 12.83 -25.44 -8.26
N TYR A 60 14.06 -25.85 -7.96
CA TYR A 60 15.05 -24.98 -7.34
C TYR A 60 15.48 -23.88 -8.31
N GLU A 61 15.79 -24.21 -9.56
CA GLU A 61 16.16 -23.23 -10.59
C GLU A 61 15.02 -22.25 -10.88
N TYR A 62 13.79 -22.75 -10.94
CA TYR A 62 12.60 -21.93 -11.18
C TYR A 62 12.37 -20.90 -10.07
N LEU A 63 12.59 -21.29 -8.80
CA LEU A 63 12.44 -20.38 -7.66
C LEU A 63 13.49 -19.26 -7.64
N HIS A 64 14.67 -19.48 -8.23
CA HIS A 64 15.78 -18.53 -8.24
C HIS A 64 16.00 -17.87 -9.62
N ILE A 65 15.01 -17.92 -10.52
CA ILE A 65 15.13 -17.39 -11.88
C ILE A 65 15.40 -15.87 -11.93
N GLU A 66 15.03 -15.13 -10.89
CA GLU A 66 15.29 -13.68 -10.78
C GLU A 66 16.68 -13.36 -10.23
N ASP A 67 17.35 -14.32 -9.59
CA ASP A 67 18.72 -14.15 -9.07
C ASP A 67 19.75 -14.22 -10.20
N GLU A 68 19.39 -14.83 -11.33
CA GLU A 68 20.15 -14.77 -12.57
C GLU A 68 19.89 -13.43 -13.27
N ILE A 69 20.93 -12.60 -13.38
CA ILE A 69 20.83 -11.31 -14.07
C ILE A 69 20.39 -11.57 -15.51
N PRO A 70 19.21 -11.08 -15.96
CA PRO A 70 18.73 -11.35 -17.30
C PRO A 70 19.70 -10.77 -18.33
N GLU A 71 20.23 -11.63 -19.20
CA GLU A 71 21.19 -11.28 -20.27
C GLU A 71 20.60 -10.37 -21.37
N GLY A 72 19.36 -9.89 -21.18
CA GLY A 72 18.62 -9.04 -22.12
C GLY A 72 18.11 -7.72 -21.54
N GLY A 73 18.63 -7.27 -20.39
CA GLY A 73 18.32 -5.94 -19.84
C GLY A 73 18.93 -4.82 -20.69
N LEU A 74 18.21 -3.71 -20.86
CA LEU A 74 18.77 -2.50 -21.46
C LEU A 74 19.94 -2.00 -20.61
N THR A 75 21.08 -1.78 -21.24
CA THR A 75 22.22 -1.15 -20.57
C THR A 75 21.92 0.32 -20.28
N ASP A 76 22.57 0.89 -19.25
CA ASP A 76 22.41 2.31 -18.88
C ASP A 76 22.58 3.26 -20.08
N HIS A 77 23.46 2.89 -21.03
CA HIS A 77 23.71 3.67 -22.24
C HIS A 77 22.53 3.63 -23.21
N GLU A 78 21.91 2.45 -23.41
CA GLU A 78 20.72 2.31 -24.24
C GLU A 78 19.51 3.03 -23.64
N ILE A 79 19.40 3.04 -22.30
CA ILE A 79 18.36 3.81 -21.59
C ILE A 79 18.53 5.31 -21.85
N VAL A 80 19.76 5.82 -21.68
CA VAL A 80 20.07 7.24 -21.90
C VAL A 80 19.87 7.64 -23.35
N ASP A 81 20.30 6.82 -24.31
CA ASP A 81 20.13 7.10 -25.74
C ASP A 81 18.66 7.08 -26.16
N THR A 82 17.85 6.17 -25.59
CA THR A 82 16.40 6.13 -25.85
C THR A 82 15.73 7.42 -25.37
N ILE A 83 16.05 7.89 -24.16
CA ILE A 83 15.50 9.15 -23.61
C ILE A 83 15.98 10.37 -24.39
N ARG A 84 17.26 10.39 -24.77
CA ARG A 84 17.87 11.52 -25.49
C ARG A 84 17.32 11.65 -26.91
N ASN A 85 17.06 10.53 -27.59
CA ASN A 85 16.50 10.52 -28.93
C ASN A 85 14.99 10.78 -28.94
N ALA A 86 14.25 10.39 -27.88
CA ALA A 86 12.83 10.72 -27.74
C ALA A 86 12.57 12.24 -27.75
N ASN A 87 13.49 13.04 -27.21
CA ASN A 87 13.36 14.50 -27.17
C ASN A 87 13.87 15.21 -28.44
N ARG A 88 14.42 14.48 -29.42
CA ARG A 88 15.08 15.07 -30.59
C ARG A 88 14.17 15.19 -31.81
N GLU A 89 13.00 14.55 -31.77
CA GLU A 89 12.00 14.61 -32.85
C GLU A 89 11.00 15.78 -32.71
N GLU A 90 10.98 16.48 -31.57
CA GLU A 90 10.02 17.58 -31.32
C GLU A 90 10.58 18.99 -31.58
N GLU A 91 11.76 19.11 -32.19
CA GLU A 91 12.30 20.41 -32.59
C GLU A 91 12.04 20.63 -34.09
N ASN A 92 10.79 20.97 -34.48
CA ASN A 92 10.50 21.88 -35.59
C ASN A 92 8.99 22.15 -35.82
N VAL A 93 8.66 23.45 -35.83
CA VAL A 93 7.47 24.14 -36.39
C VAL A 93 6.22 24.34 -35.50
N VAL A 94 6.23 25.49 -34.79
CA VAL A 94 5.18 26.54 -34.71
C VAL A 94 3.71 26.12 -34.75
N ASP A 95 2.98 26.33 -33.65
CA ASP A 95 1.91 27.34 -33.68
C ASP A 95 1.66 27.95 -32.29
N GLU A 96 1.46 29.27 -32.29
CA GLU A 96 0.94 30.03 -31.15
C GLU A 96 -0.39 29.42 -30.68
N ILE A 97 -0.67 29.48 -29.37
CA ILE A 97 -1.92 29.06 -28.72
C ILE A 97 -1.95 27.58 -28.27
N GLU A 98 -0.96 27.16 -27.49
CA GLU A 98 -1.18 26.08 -26.50
C GLU A 98 -0.68 26.49 -25.10
N LEU A 99 -1.08 27.69 -24.67
CA LEU A 99 -1.35 27.92 -23.25
C LEU A 99 -2.56 27.05 -22.88
N THR A 100 -2.37 25.73 -22.82
CA THR A 100 -3.21 24.92 -21.94
C THR A 100 -3.07 25.59 -20.57
N HIS A 101 -4.13 26.27 -20.15
CA HIS A 101 -4.29 26.67 -18.76
C HIS A 101 -3.96 25.41 -17.95
N ILE A 102 -2.80 25.39 -17.30
CA ILE A 102 -2.50 24.41 -16.26
C ILE A 102 -3.53 24.75 -15.17
N ILE A 103 -4.71 24.14 -15.26
CA ILE A 103 -5.76 24.31 -14.26
C ILE A 103 -5.13 23.77 -12.98
N GLU A 104 -4.90 24.68 -12.04
CA GLU A 104 -4.33 24.32 -10.75
C GLU A 104 -5.19 23.21 -10.14
N LYS A 105 -4.56 22.08 -9.83
CA LYS A 105 -5.27 20.92 -9.31
C LYS A 105 -5.72 21.23 -7.89
N ILE A 106 -7.04 21.27 -7.68
CA ILE A 106 -7.63 21.52 -6.37
C ILE A 106 -7.13 20.49 -5.35
N SER A 107 -6.70 20.97 -4.17
CA SER A 107 -6.19 20.11 -3.12
C SER A 107 -7.29 19.19 -2.54
N PRO A 108 -6.99 17.94 -2.13
CA PRO A 108 -7.99 17.05 -1.53
C PRO A 108 -8.69 17.66 -0.30
N THR A 109 -7.97 18.42 0.51
CA THR A 109 -8.48 19.11 1.70
C THR A 109 -9.49 20.20 1.36
N GLU A 110 -9.29 20.91 0.25
CA GLU A 110 -10.22 21.93 -0.24
C GLU A 110 -11.49 21.29 -0.80
N VAL A 111 -11.35 20.16 -1.51
CA VAL A 111 -12.50 19.36 -1.97
C VAL A 111 -13.33 18.87 -0.78
N GLU A 112 -12.70 18.37 0.30
CA GLU A 112 -13.40 17.91 1.51
C GLU A 112 -14.27 19.03 2.11
N LYS A 113 -13.67 20.20 2.35
CA LYS A 113 -14.38 21.37 2.89
C LYS A 113 -15.53 21.82 2.00
N THR A 114 -15.33 21.74 0.68
CA THR A 114 -16.35 22.15 -0.30
C THR A 114 -17.54 21.19 -0.27
N ILE A 115 -17.29 19.88 -0.26
CA ILE A 115 -18.35 18.87 -0.15
C ILE A 115 -19.15 19.04 1.15
N ASP A 116 -18.49 19.30 2.28
CA ASP A 116 -19.18 19.57 3.55
C ASP A 116 -20.09 20.80 3.48
N LYS A 117 -19.60 21.89 2.87
CA LYS A 117 -20.41 23.09 2.62
C LYS A 117 -21.61 22.78 1.73
N THR A 118 -21.42 22.02 0.65
CA THR A 118 -22.51 21.61 -0.25
C THR A 118 -23.56 20.77 0.48
N ILE A 119 -23.14 19.78 1.27
CA ILE A 119 -24.07 18.96 2.07
C ILE A 119 -24.88 19.85 3.01
N ARG A 120 -24.22 20.76 3.74
CA ARG A 120 -24.90 21.68 4.66
C ARG A 120 -25.89 22.60 3.93
N PHE A 121 -25.48 23.20 2.82
CA PHE A 121 -26.34 24.04 2.00
C PHE A 121 -27.60 23.29 1.54
N LEU A 122 -27.48 22.04 1.10
CA LEU A 122 -28.62 21.22 0.68
C LEU A 122 -29.58 20.89 1.83
N TYR A 123 -29.09 20.82 3.06
CA TYR A 123 -29.95 20.67 4.24
C TYR A 123 -30.66 21.99 4.60
N GLU A 124 -29.96 23.11 4.52
CA GLU A 124 -30.49 24.44 4.84
C GLU A 124 -31.53 24.91 3.81
N GLN A 125 -31.26 24.67 2.52
CA GLN A 125 -32.13 25.05 1.40
C GLN A 125 -33.07 23.92 0.95
N GLY A 126 -33.26 22.89 1.79
CA GLY A 126 -34.08 21.72 1.50
C GLY A 126 -35.48 22.01 0.88
N PRO A 127 -36.19 23.10 1.22
CA PRO A 127 -37.47 23.43 0.58
C PRO A 127 -37.35 23.82 -0.90
N GLU A 128 -36.25 24.50 -1.29
CA GLU A 128 -36.06 25.04 -2.65
C GLU A 128 -35.64 23.95 -3.65
N PHE A 129 -34.91 22.94 -3.19
CA PHE A 129 -34.38 21.86 -4.02
C PHE A 129 -35.24 20.59 -4.01
N GLY A 130 -36.31 20.57 -3.22
CA GLY A 130 -37.14 19.38 -3.04
C GLY A 130 -36.36 18.20 -2.47
N LYS A 131 -36.69 16.98 -2.92
CA LYS A 131 -36.24 15.73 -2.29
C LYS A 131 -34.86 15.28 -2.79
N VAL A 132 -33.79 15.87 -2.26
CA VAL A 132 -32.37 15.64 -2.68
C VAL A 132 -31.69 14.37 -2.13
N ASN A 133 -32.45 13.33 -1.79
CA ASN A 133 -31.92 12.14 -1.10
C ASN A 133 -30.92 11.34 -1.93
N LYS A 134 -31.11 11.28 -3.26
CA LYS A 134 -30.24 10.51 -4.16
C LYS A 134 -28.90 11.23 -4.35
N GLU A 135 -28.95 12.53 -4.52
CA GLU A 135 -27.84 13.46 -4.68
C GLU A 135 -26.97 13.44 -3.41
N LEU A 136 -27.59 13.55 -2.23
CA LEU A 136 -26.89 13.43 -0.95
C LEU A 136 -26.21 12.06 -0.78
N LYS A 137 -26.84 10.98 -1.24
CA LYS A 137 -26.23 9.64 -1.21
C LYS A 137 -24.98 9.56 -2.07
N ILE A 138 -25.00 10.16 -3.26
CA ILE A 138 -23.83 10.24 -4.16
C ILE A 138 -22.75 11.11 -3.53
N LEU A 139 -23.12 12.30 -3.05
CA LEU A 139 -22.19 13.26 -2.47
C LEU A 139 -21.46 12.69 -1.25
N ARG A 140 -22.18 11.98 -0.36
CA ARG A 140 -21.58 11.26 0.78
C ARG A 140 -20.61 10.14 0.35
N ARG A 141 -20.90 9.43 -0.75
CA ARG A 141 -19.99 8.40 -1.28
C ARG A 141 -18.69 9.04 -1.79
N LEU A 142 -18.79 10.15 -2.52
CA LEU A 142 -17.63 10.91 -2.98
C LEU A 142 -16.84 11.46 -1.79
N HIS A 143 -17.53 12.01 -0.79
CA HIS A 143 -16.89 12.52 0.43
C HIS A 143 -16.01 11.46 1.12
N LYS A 144 -16.52 10.22 1.25
CA LYS A 144 -15.74 9.09 1.80
C LYS A 144 -14.48 8.81 0.99
N LYS A 145 -14.57 8.81 -0.35
CA LYS A 145 -13.40 8.59 -1.22
C LYS A 145 -12.34 9.68 -1.03
N VAL A 146 -12.77 10.93 -0.90
CA VAL A 146 -11.86 12.07 -0.64
C VAL A 146 -11.18 11.92 0.73
N LYS A 147 -11.92 11.58 1.79
CA LYS A 147 -11.32 11.34 3.12
C LYS A 147 -10.28 10.21 3.09
N VAL A 148 -10.58 9.10 2.41
CA VAL A 148 -9.62 8.00 2.24
C VAL A 148 -8.36 8.47 1.51
N LEU A 149 -8.52 9.28 0.46
CA LEU A 149 -7.39 9.87 -0.26
C LEU A 149 -6.54 10.76 0.64
N ILE A 150 -7.15 11.60 1.48
CA ILE A 150 -6.44 12.44 2.44
C ILE A 150 -5.62 11.56 3.40
N VAL A 151 -6.25 10.57 4.03
CA VAL A 151 -5.58 9.67 5.00
C VAL A 151 -4.41 8.92 4.36
N LYS A 152 -4.56 8.45 3.12
CA LYS A 152 -3.47 7.77 2.39
C LYS A 152 -2.29 8.71 2.06
N ASN A 153 -2.55 10.00 1.88
CA ASN A 153 -1.51 11.00 1.59
C ASN A 153 -0.89 11.60 2.85
N LEU A 154 -1.46 11.36 4.04
CA LEU A 154 -0.77 11.68 5.28
C LEU A 154 0.45 10.78 5.37
N LYS A 155 1.65 11.38 5.33
CA LYS A 155 2.91 10.65 5.50
C LYS A 155 2.80 9.82 6.78
N GLN A 156 2.94 8.50 6.67
CA GLN A 156 3.18 7.67 7.84
C GLN A 156 4.51 8.13 8.44
N VAL A 157 4.50 8.44 9.74
CA VAL A 157 5.74 8.71 10.46
C VAL A 157 6.48 7.39 10.52
N ASP A 158 7.68 7.34 9.96
CA ASP A 158 8.54 6.17 10.00
C ASP A 158 8.87 5.85 11.47
N LEU A 159 8.72 4.58 11.87
CA LEU A 159 9.06 4.08 13.20
C LEU A 159 10.53 4.38 13.56
N HIS A 160 11.40 4.51 12.56
CA HIS A 160 12.80 4.89 12.77
C HIS A 160 12.99 6.26 13.42
N TYR A 161 12.01 7.17 13.34
CA TYR A 161 12.08 8.48 14.00
C TYR A 161 12.03 8.40 15.52
N PHE A 162 11.44 7.33 16.10
CA PHE A 162 11.32 7.17 17.54
C PHE A 162 12.51 6.43 18.18
N ARG A 163 13.49 5.97 17.40
CA ARG A 163 14.63 5.18 17.89
C ARG A 163 15.81 6.03 18.39
N TYR A 164 15.83 7.34 18.12
CA TYR A 164 16.96 8.21 18.47
C TYR A 164 16.85 8.92 19.82
N ASP A 165 15.71 8.81 20.53
CA ASP A 165 15.48 9.56 21.77
C ASP A 165 15.82 8.77 23.06
N ASN A 166 16.41 7.57 22.96
CA ASN A 166 16.83 6.79 24.13
C ASN A 166 18.36 6.60 24.19
N VAL A 167 19.10 7.71 24.31
CA VAL A 167 20.46 7.71 24.84
C VAL A 167 20.53 8.76 25.96
N ILE A 168 20.24 8.33 27.19
CA ILE A 168 20.72 8.94 28.43
C ILE A 168 21.21 7.81 29.33
#